data_AF-A0A7M1NYG9-F1
#
_entry.id   AF-A0A7M1NYG9-F1
#
_cell.length_a   1.000
_cell.length_b   1.000
_cell.length_c   1.000
_cell.angle_alpha   90.00
_cell.angle_beta   90.00
_cell.angle_gamma   90.00
#
_symmetry.space_group_name_H-M   'P 1'
#
loop_
_entity.id
_entity.type
_entity.pdbx_description
1 polymer ?
#
loop_
_entity_poly.entity_id
_entity_poly.type
_entity_poly.pdbx_seq_one_letter_code
_entity_poly.pdbx_strand_id
1 'polypeptide(L)'
;MQKIFKVSLLAVLSSLAVNSFASTAEVKVLEPQLNYQQLLTQRQVVDELLEQAVKIQNSPARVSNAGFTAKLPSNMERIADLLLEAYKLEPYRVDFLFGAANANIYNGNTDKAIELYQKVLDVAPDDVKAHTYLAAWNRFKGNQAEATKHLERLKQLSPESASKLEKVFAVIDKAANQPITDKLETKLPAQSAIITLGYALNPDGSMHDILVQRLEKTLEIANQNPDTLIIVTGGVPQNNKTEGDLMKQWLIEKGVDASRIYSDNYARSTVENALFSRYSLAKHKIKHAVLISSGSHVRRGQALFEIATQESGPQGLVIETVAALDKPLDQLQKITEKDLLGIYRDSLKTMGLPMFNCGPLQD
;
A
#
# COMPACT_ATOMS: atom_id res chain seq x y z
N MET A 1 18.63 -44.09 74.92
CA MET A 1 17.21 -44.27 75.29
C MET A 1 16.47 -42.94 75.13
N GLN A 2 15.17 -42.87 75.40
CA GLN A 2 14.28 -41.80 74.93
C GLN A 2 14.16 -40.57 75.86
N LYS A 3 13.64 -39.49 75.24
CA LYS A 3 13.18 -38.18 75.74
C LYS A 3 12.60 -38.12 77.17
N ILE A 4 12.68 -36.93 77.78
CA ILE A 4 11.54 -36.18 78.36
C ILE A 4 11.86 -34.66 78.36
N PHE A 5 10.88 -33.79 78.68
CA PHE A 5 10.84 -32.36 78.31
C PHE A 5 10.16 -31.52 79.42
N LYS A 6 10.27 -30.17 79.36
CA LYS A 6 9.51 -29.15 80.14
C LYS A 6 9.97 -28.94 81.62
N VAL A 7 9.78 -27.78 82.28
CA VAL A 7 9.22 -26.46 81.85
C VAL A 7 9.87 -25.31 82.64
N SER A 8 9.88 -24.08 82.09
CA SER A 8 10.36 -22.85 82.77
C SER A 8 9.24 -22.17 83.59
N LEU A 9 9.59 -21.52 84.70
CA LEU A 9 8.65 -20.97 85.69
C LEU A 9 8.78 -19.46 85.89
N LEU A 10 7.65 -18.83 86.30
CA LEU A 10 7.40 -17.49 86.87
C LEU A 10 6.69 -16.43 86.00
N ALA A 11 5.86 -15.66 86.69
CA ALA A 11 5.07 -14.49 86.29
C ALA A 11 4.71 -13.70 87.57
N VAL A 12 3.98 -12.56 87.45
CA VAL A 12 3.37 -11.75 88.54
C VAL A 12 4.40 -10.93 89.37
N LEU A 13 4.23 -9.65 89.78
CA LEU A 13 3.43 -8.43 89.47
C LEU A 13 4.15 -7.27 90.25
N SER A 14 3.98 -5.94 90.09
CA SER A 14 3.33 -5.04 89.10
C SER A 14 3.80 -3.59 89.36
N SER A 15 3.54 -2.63 88.44
CA SER A 15 3.49 -1.18 88.74
C SER A 15 2.84 -0.39 87.59
N LEU A 16 2.26 0.79 87.88
CA LEU A 16 1.58 1.64 86.90
C LEU A 16 2.52 2.66 86.24
N ALA A 17 2.23 3.02 84.99
CA ALA A 17 2.66 4.25 84.35
C ALA A 17 1.47 4.92 83.65
N VAL A 18 1.35 6.25 83.75
CA VAL A 18 0.26 7.01 83.13
C VAL A 18 0.67 7.41 81.71
N ASN A 19 -0.14 7.05 80.71
CA ASN A 19 -0.02 7.58 79.34
C ASN A 19 -1.23 8.48 79.03
N SER A 20 -0.93 9.74 78.70
CA SER A 20 -1.92 10.71 78.22
C SER A 20 -2.31 10.41 76.76
N PHE A 21 -3.56 10.02 76.53
CA PHE A 21 -4.10 9.88 75.18
C PHE A 21 -4.34 11.27 74.56
N ALA A 22 -3.32 11.79 73.87
CA ALA A 22 -3.51 12.88 72.92
C ALA A 22 -4.34 12.34 71.74
N SER A 23 -5.53 12.91 71.50
CA SER A 23 -6.36 12.54 70.35
C SER A 23 -5.80 13.16 69.07
N THR A 24 -4.78 12.53 68.51
CA THR A 24 -4.33 12.82 67.14
C THR A 24 -5.38 12.27 66.18
N ALA A 25 -6.32 13.12 65.76
CA ALA A 25 -7.18 12.80 64.63
C ALA A 25 -6.28 12.49 63.41
N GLU A 26 -6.51 11.35 62.76
CA GLU A 26 -5.80 11.01 61.53
C GLU A 26 -6.07 12.10 60.48
N VAL A 27 -5.03 12.86 60.12
CA VAL A 27 -5.08 13.77 58.99
C VAL A 27 -5.12 12.90 57.74
N LYS A 28 -6.34 12.57 57.28
CA LYS A 28 -6.53 11.95 55.97
C LYS A 28 -5.92 12.86 54.92
N VAL A 29 -4.78 12.44 54.39
CA VAL A 29 -4.23 13.01 53.16
C VAL A 29 -5.30 12.81 52.08
N LEU A 30 -5.81 13.92 51.55
CA LEU A 30 -6.67 13.90 50.37
C LEU A 30 -5.77 13.65 49.15
N GLU A 31 -5.33 12.40 49.00
CA GLU A 31 -4.77 11.95 47.73
C GLU A 31 -5.86 12.12 46.66
N PRO A 32 -5.61 12.88 45.59
CA PRO A 32 -6.58 13.00 44.52
C PRO A 32 -6.77 11.64 43.87
N GLN A 33 -7.98 11.09 43.93
CA GLN A 33 -8.39 9.90 43.17
C GLN A 33 -8.56 10.27 41.68
N LEU A 34 -7.50 10.83 41.09
CA LEU A 34 -7.39 11.16 39.70
C LEU A 34 -7.22 9.85 38.93
N ASN A 35 -8.33 9.29 38.43
CA ASN A 35 -8.27 8.17 37.51
C ASN A 35 -7.64 8.67 36.21
N TYR A 36 -6.36 8.35 35.97
CA TYR A 36 -5.62 8.82 34.80
C TYR A 36 -6.25 8.39 33.46
N GLN A 37 -7.08 7.34 33.44
CA GLN A 37 -7.87 6.97 32.25
C GLN A 37 -8.95 8.01 31.87
N GLN A 38 -9.30 8.93 32.78
CA GLN A 38 -10.26 10.02 32.55
C GLN A 38 -9.58 11.34 32.15
N LEU A 39 -8.24 11.35 31.99
CA LEU A 39 -7.45 12.56 31.70
C LEU A 39 -6.91 12.61 30.27
N LEU A 40 -7.14 11.59 29.45
CA LEU A 40 -6.78 11.63 28.03
C LEU A 40 -7.66 12.65 27.31
N THR A 41 -7.03 13.70 26.77
CA THR A 41 -7.70 14.64 25.87
C THR A 41 -8.16 13.92 24.59
N GLN A 42 -9.19 14.44 23.91
CA GLN A 42 -9.69 13.88 22.64
C GLN A 42 -8.55 13.64 21.64
N ARG A 43 -7.64 14.62 21.54
CA ARG A 43 -6.40 14.52 20.78
C ARG A 43 -5.51 13.33 21.18
N GLN A 44 -5.26 13.08 22.47
CA GLN A 44 -4.43 11.95 22.90
C GLN A 44 -5.05 10.60 22.51
N VAL A 45 -6.39 10.48 22.62
CA VAL A 45 -7.09 9.28 22.15
C VAL A 45 -6.97 9.13 20.62
N VAL A 46 -7.05 10.23 19.87
CA VAL A 46 -6.78 10.23 18.42
C VAL A 46 -5.35 9.81 18.09
N ASP A 47 -4.35 10.34 18.81
CA ASP A 47 -2.95 10.00 18.63
C ASP A 47 -2.70 8.49 18.94
N GLU A 48 -3.35 7.93 19.97
CA GLU A 48 -3.34 6.47 20.28
C GLU A 48 -4.04 5.61 19.20
N LEU A 49 -5.15 6.07 18.62
CA LEU A 49 -5.85 5.38 17.53
C LEU A 49 -4.99 5.37 16.25
N LEU A 50 -4.30 6.46 15.95
CA LEU A 50 -3.37 6.56 14.83
C LEU A 50 -2.13 5.69 15.04
N GLU A 51 -1.57 5.64 16.25
CA GLU A 51 -0.49 4.70 16.58
C GLU A 51 -0.92 3.24 16.36
N GLN A 52 -2.15 2.87 16.74
CA GLN A 52 -2.69 1.53 16.45
C GLN A 52 -2.82 1.27 14.96
N ALA A 53 -3.32 2.24 14.18
CA ALA A 53 -3.42 2.12 12.72
C ALA A 53 -2.04 1.92 12.07
N VAL A 54 -1.02 2.67 12.50
CA VAL A 54 0.38 2.54 12.02
C VAL A 54 0.95 1.16 12.37
N LYS A 55 0.69 0.64 13.58
CA LYS A 55 1.11 -0.71 14.00
C LYS A 55 0.43 -1.80 13.16
N ILE A 56 -0.79 -1.57 12.67
CA ILE A 56 -1.54 -2.50 11.80
C ILE A 56 -1.09 -2.39 10.33
N GLN A 57 -0.79 -1.19 9.84
CA GLN A 57 -0.27 -0.95 8.48
C GLN A 57 1.11 -1.62 8.28
N ASN A 58 1.98 -1.51 9.30
CA ASN A 58 3.31 -2.12 9.30
C ASN A 58 3.31 -3.61 9.72
N SER A 59 2.18 -4.14 10.19
CA SER A 59 2.06 -5.59 10.46
C SER A 59 1.92 -6.34 9.14
N PRO A 60 2.65 -7.45 8.91
CA PRO A 60 2.45 -8.28 7.73
C PRO A 60 0.99 -8.74 7.68
N ALA A 61 0.37 -8.61 6.50
CA ALA A 61 -1.03 -8.99 6.32
C ALA A 61 -1.21 -10.46 6.70
N ARG A 62 -2.04 -10.74 7.72
CA ARG A 62 -2.38 -12.11 8.09
C ARG A 62 -3.09 -12.75 6.91
N VAL A 63 -2.42 -13.69 6.23
CA VAL A 63 -2.90 -14.27 4.99
C VAL A 63 -4.26 -14.92 5.24
N SER A 64 -5.30 -14.41 4.56
CA SER A 64 -6.63 -14.99 4.60
C SER A 64 -6.66 -16.27 3.75
N ASN A 65 -6.04 -17.32 4.28
CA ASN A 65 -6.10 -18.66 3.71
C ASN A 65 -7.55 -19.16 3.77
N ALA A 66 -8.06 -19.65 2.64
CA ALA A 66 -9.41 -20.18 2.55
C ALA A 66 -9.59 -21.39 3.49
N GLY A 67 -10.30 -21.20 4.59
CA GLY A 67 -10.57 -22.27 5.57
C GLY A 67 -10.89 -21.82 7.00
N PHE A 68 -10.55 -20.59 7.42
CA PHE A 68 -10.85 -20.14 8.78
C PHE A 68 -12.28 -19.58 8.91
N THR A 69 -13.12 -20.21 9.73
CA THR A 69 -14.57 -19.93 9.82
C THR A 69 -14.95 -18.76 10.75
N ALA A 70 -13.97 -18.12 11.40
CA ALA A 70 -14.15 -16.82 12.02
C ALA A 70 -13.65 -15.72 11.06
N LYS A 71 -14.54 -14.85 10.57
CA LYS A 71 -14.16 -13.65 9.82
C LYS A 71 -13.48 -12.64 10.75
N LEU A 72 -12.18 -12.78 10.94
CA LEU A 72 -11.35 -11.71 11.49
C LEU A 72 -11.32 -10.54 10.48
N PRO A 73 -11.48 -9.27 10.93
CA PRO A 73 -11.35 -8.13 10.04
C PRO A 73 -9.98 -8.09 9.37
N SER A 74 -9.96 -7.64 8.11
CA SER A 74 -8.75 -7.29 7.39
C SER A 74 -7.98 -6.18 8.12
N ASN A 75 -6.64 -6.14 7.96
CA ASN A 75 -5.83 -5.03 8.47
C ASN A 75 -6.39 -3.66 8.01
N MET A 76 -6.91 -3.58 6.78
CA MET A 76 -7.49 -2.35 6.23
C MET A 76 -8.90 -2.08 6.73
N GLU A 77 -9.72 -3.10 7.01
CA GLU A 77 -11.01 -2.90 7.70
C GLU A 77 -10.78 -2.28 9.08
N ARG A 78 -9.84 -2.85 9.86
CA ARG A 78 -9.50 -2.32 11.19
C ARG A 78 -8.87 -0.93 11.16
N ILE A 79 -8.05 -0.60 10.15
CA ILE A 79 -7.54 0.77 9.96
C ILE A 79 -8.69 1.74 9.65
N ALA A 80 -9.65 1.35 8.80
CA ALA A 80 -10.82 2.17 8.53
C ALA A 80 -11.65 2.42 9.79
N ASP A 81 -11.89 1.41 10.63
CA ASP A 81 -12.61 1.54 11.88
C ASP A 81 -11.93 2.52 12.85
N LEU A 82 -10.61 2.40 13.05
CA LEU A 82 -9.81 3.29 13.91
C LEU A 82 -9.84 4.75 13.42
N LEU A 83 -9.75 4.97 12.10
CA LEU A 83 -9.85 6.31 11.50
C LEU A 83 -11.27 6.89 11.63
N LEU A 84 -12.31 6.07 11.50
CA LEU A 84 -13.70 6.48 11.73
C LEU A 84 -14.02 6.70 13.21
N GLU A 85 -13.27 6.10 14.14
CA GLU A 85 -13.32 6.44 15.55
C GLU A 85 -12.62 7.78 15.84
N ALA A 86 -11.41 7.98 15.30
CA ALA A 86 -10.69 9.25 15.41
C ALA A 86 -11.50 10.43 14.83
N TYR A 87 -12.21 10.22 13.73
CA TYR A 87 -13.11 11.22 13.14
C TYR A 87 -14.31 11.59 14.02
N LYS A 88 -14.81 10.69 14.89
CA LYS A 88 -15.87 11.04 15.87
C LYS A 88 -15.36 11.99 16.95
N LEU A 89 -14.07 11.91 17.27
CA LEU A 89 -13.42 12.73 18.29
C LEU A 89 -13.02 14.11 17.75
N GLU A 90 -12.53 14.18 16.52
CA GLU A 90 -12.06 15.43 15.87
C GLU A 90 -12.73 15.62 14.48
N PRO A 91 -14.03 15.97 14.38
CA PRO A 91 -14.79 15.89 13.12
C PRO A 91 -14.39 16.85 11.98
N TYR A 92 -13.44 17.76 12.22
CA TYR A 92 -12.84 18.60 11.16
C TYR A 92 -11.66 17.91 10.46
N ARG A 93 -11.19 16.77 10.97
CA ARG A 93 -10.09 15.96 10.41
C ARG A 93 -10.56 15.08 9.25
N VAL A 94 -10.95 15.72 8.15
CA VAL A 94 -11.39 15.04 6.92
C VAL A 94 -10.32 14.13 6.30
N ASP A 95 -9.04 14.28 6.67
CA ASP A 95 -7.97 13.34 6.35
C ASP A 95 -8.22 11.92 6.89
N PHE A 96 -8.93 11.78 8.01
CA PHE A 96 -9.38 10.47 8.50
C PHE A 96 -10.46 9.84 7.62
N LEU A 97 -11.37 10.64 7.03
CA LEU A 97 -12.34 10.15 6.06
C LEU A 97 -11.65 9.69 4.77
N PHE A 98 -10.66 10.45 4.26
CA PHE A 98 -9.84 10.03 3.12
C PHE A 98 -9.13 8.69 3.39
N GLY A 99 -8.47 8.55 4.53
CA GLY A 99 -7.79 7.30 4.90
C GLY A 99 -8.77 6.11 5.05
N ALA A 100 -9.92 6.31 5.70
CA ALA A 100 -10.94 5.28 5.85
C ALA A 100 -11.58 4.88 4.50
N ALA A 101 -11.77 5.84 3.59
CA ALA A 101 -12.26 5.58 2.24
C ALA A 101 -11.23 4.79 1.40
N ASN A 102 -9.97 5.22 1.39
CA ASN A 102 -8.88 4.50 0.74
C ASN A 102 -8.70 3.07 1.31
N ALA A 103 -8.77 2.89 2.62
CA ALA A 103 -8.74 1.57 3.24
C ALA A 103 -9.92 0.67 2.77
N ASN A 104 -11.12 1.23 2.60
CA ASN A 104 -12.27 0.51 2.03
C ASN A 104 -12.06 0.12 0.55
N ILE A 105 -11.38 0.93 -0.26
CA ILE A 105 -10.97 0.54 -1.62
C ILE A 105 -10.08 -0.70 -1.61
N TYR A 106 -9.13 -0.81 -0.67
CA TYR A 106 -8.26 -2.00 -0.56
C TYR A 106 -9.04 -3.27 -0.15
N ASN A 107 -10.19 -3.13 0.51
CA ASN A 107 -11.10 -4.24 0.82
C ASN A 107 -12.09 -4.56 -0.31
N GLY A 108 -12.16 -3.73 -1.37
CA GLY A 108 -13.17 -3.83 -2.43
C GLY A 108 -14.52 -3.18 -2.11
N ASN A 109 -14.67 -2.56 -0.93
CA ASN A 109 -15.88 -1.89 -0.46
C ASN A 109 -16.05 -0.50 -1.11
N THR A 110 -16.07 -0.47 -2.45
CA THR A 110 -15.98 0.78 -3.23
C THR A 110 -17.16 1.71 -3.00
N ASP A 111 -18.38 1.16 -2.85
CA ASP A 111 -19.57 1.96 -2.53
C ASP A 111 -19.43 2.63 -1.15
N LYS A 112 -18.78 1.96 -0.18
CA LYS A 112 -18.49 2.54 1.13
C LYS A 112 -17.42 3.62 1.07
N ALA A 113 -16.43 3.47 0.19
CA ALA A 113 -15.46 4.53 -0.06
C ALA A 113 -16.14 5.78 -0.67
N ILE A 114 -17.07 5.60 -1.63
CA ILE A 114 -17.86 6.69 -2.21
C ILE A 114 -18.69 7.43 -1.14
N GLU A 115 -19.38 6.72 -0.23
CA GLU A 115 -20.04 7.36 0.92
C GLU A 115 -19.08 8.23 1.76
N LEU A 116 -17.86 7.74 2.01
CA LEU A 116 -16.89 8.42 2.86
C LEU A 116 -16.24 9.63 2.18
N TYR A 117 -16.01 9.59 0.86
CA TYR A 117 -15.59 10.78 0.11
C TYR A 117 -16.72 11.82 0.01
N GLN A 118 -17.99 11.40 -0.11
CA GLN A 118 -19.11 12.34 -0.07
C GLN A 118 -19.18 13.07 1.28
N LYS A 119 -18.93 12.37 2.40
CA LYS A 119 -18.82 13.02 3.72
C LYS A 119 -17.68 14.03 3.84
N VAL A 120 -16.63 13.95 3.02
CA VAL A 120 -15.65 15.04 2.92
C VAL A 120 -16.28 16.26 2.29
N LEU A 121 -17.06 16.12 1.22
CA LEU A 121 -17.76 17.23 0.57
C LEU A 121 -18.86 17.84 1.45
N ASP A 122 -19.48 17.04 2.33
CA ASP A 122 -20.45 17.55 3.32
C ASP A 122 -19.80 18.54 4.33
N VAL A 123 -18.49 18.45 4.53
CA VAL A 123 -17.68 19.36 5.38
C VAL A 123 -16.94 20.43 4.56
N ALA A 124 -16.44 20.06 3.38
CA ALA A 124 -15.64 20.88 2.48
C ALA A 124 -16.10 20.68 1.02
N PRO A 125 -17.18 21.37 0.57
CA PRO A 125 -17.83 21.11 -0.73
C PRO A 125 -16.94 21.26 -1.98
N ASP A 126 -15.80 21.94 -1.83
CA ASP A 126 -14.82 22.21 -2.89
C ASP A 126 -13.46 21.53 -2.66
N ASP A 127 -13.37 20.47 -1.85
CA ASP A 127 -12.12 19.68 -1.75
C ASP A 127 -11.82 18.98 -3.09
N VAL A 128 -10.74 19.44 -3.73
CA VAL A 128 -10.23 18.97 -5.03
C VAL A 128 -9.93 17.46 -5.03
N LYS A 129 -9.42 16.89 -3.93
CA LYS A 129 -9.13 15.45 -3.83
C LYS A 129 -10.43 14.65 -3.72
N ALA A 130 -11.41 15.12 -2.95
CA ALA A 130 -12.71 14.46 -2.82
C ALA A 130 -13.44 14.40 -4.16
N HIS A 131 -13.48 15.50 -4.92
CA HIS A 131 -14.00 15.48 -6.31
C HIS A 131 -13.18 14.56 -7.23
N THR A 132 -11.85 14.52 -7.11
CA THR A 132 -10.99 13.62 -7.89
C THR A 132 -11.29 12.13 -7.60
N TYR A 133 -11.40 11.75 -6.33
CA TYR A 133 -11.75 10.39 -5.93
C TYR A 133 -13.20 10.03 -6.31
N LEU A 134 -14.17 10.93 -6.10
CA LEU A 134 -15.57 10.68 -6.44
C LEU A 134 -15.78 10.54 -7.94
N ALA A 135 -15.08 11.33 -8.77
CA ALA A 135 -15.07 11.15 -10.22
C ALA A 135 -14.51 9.77 -10.62
N ALA A 136 -13.36 9.37 -10.05
CA ALA A 136 -12.72 8.10 -10.36
C ALA A 136 -13.55 6.88 -9.92
N TRP A 137 -14.06 6.87 -8.68
CA TRP A 137 -14.77 5.72 -8.14
C TRP A 137 -16.19 5.58 -8.69
N ASN A 138 -16.88 6.69 -8.98
CA ASN A 138 -18.14 6.61 -9.74
C ASN A 138 -17.89 6.12 -11.18
N ARG A 139 -16.80 6.54 -11.85
CA ARG A 139 -16.46 6.02 -13.19
C ARG A 139 -16.23 4.50 -13.15
N PHE A 140 -15.45 4.02 -12.18
CA PHE A 140 -15.20 2.59 -11.95
C PHE A 140 -16.49 1.80 -11.70
N LYS A 141 -17.40 2.33 -10.86
CA LYS A 141 -18.72 1.70 -10.59
C LYS A 141 -19.70 1.76 -11.79
N GLY A 142 -19.38 2.47 -12.87
CA GLY A 142 -20.27 2.68 -14.01
C GLY A 142 -21.24 3.86 -13.87
N ASN A 143 -21.18 4.61 -12.76
CA ASN A 143 -22.05 5.75 -12.43
C ASN A 143 -21.64 7.01 -13.22
N GLN A 144 -21.71 6.96 -14.57
CA GLN A 144 -21.13 8.01 -15.43
C GLN A 144 -21.69 9.42 -15.19
N ALA A 145 -22.96 9.55 -14.78
CA ALA A 145 -23.55 10.85 -14.46
C ALA A 145 -22.86 11.54 -13.27
N GLU A 146 -22.69 10.83 -12.15
CA GLU A 146 -21.98 11.33 -10.96
C GLU A 146 -20.48 11.51 -11.24
N ALA A 147 -19.87 10.58 -12.00
CA ALA A 147 -18.48 10.71 -12.43
C ALA A 147 -18.24 12.01 -13.23
N THR A 148 -19.16 12.35 -14.14
CA THR A 148 -19.11 13.56 -14.97
C THR A 148 -19.33 14.81 -14.11
N LYS A 149 -20.35 14.81 -13.24
CA LYS A 149 -20.64 15.90 -12.28
C LYS A 149 -19.42 16.27 -11.42
N HIS A 150 -18.73 15.28 -10.85
CA HIS A 150 -17.52 15.52 -10.06
C HIS A 150 -16.32 15.95 -10.92
N LEU A 151 -16.18 15.41 -12.15
CA LEU A 151 -15.13 15.84 -13.08
C LEU A 151 -15.33 17.30 -13.56
N GLU A 152 -16.56 17.73 -13.84
CA GLU A 152 -16.85 19.11 -14.24
C GLU A 152 -16.67 20.09 -13.06
N ARG A 153 -16.99 19.71 -11.81
CA ARG A 153 -16.62 20.52 -10.66
C ARG A 153 -15.09 20.55 -10.45
N LEU A 154 -14.40 19.44 -10.69
CA LEU A 154 -12.94 19.39 -10.66
C LEU A 154 -12.31 20.32 -11.72
N LYS A 155 -12.87 20.40 -12.93
CA LYS A 155 -12.42 21.35 -13.98
C LYS A 155 -12.58 22.81 -13.56
N GLN A 156 -13.62 23.15 -12.80
CA GLN A 156 -13.83 24.50 -12.29
C GLN A 156 -12.85 24.87 -11.15
N LEU A 157 -12.53 23.90 -10.29
CA LEU A 157 -11.67 24.11 -9.11
C LEU A 157 -10.17 23.97 -9.40
N SER A 158 -9.80 23.02 -10.25
CA SER A 158 -8.41 22.74 -10.66
C SER A 158 -8.38 22.10 -12.06
N PRO A 159 -8.29 22.91 -13.13
CA PRO A 159 -8.15 22.43 -14.50
C PRO A 159 -6.97 21.46 -14.70
N GLU A 160 -5.88 21.65 -13.95
CA GLU A 160 -4.71 20.78 -13.99
C GLU A 160 -5.00 19.39 -13.39
N SER A 161 -5.66 19.34 -12.23
CA SER A 161 -6.08 18.08 -11.60
C SER A 161 -7.08 17.31 -12.48
N ALA A 162 -8.02 18.03 -13.11
CA ALA A 162 -8.93 17.44 -14.07
C ALA A 162 -8.19 16.84 -15.28
N SER A 163 -7.29 17.62 -15.91
CA SER A 163 -6.51 17.14 -17.06
C SER A 163 -5.60 15.94 -16.71
N LYS A 164 -5.04 15.90 -15.49
CA LYS A 164 -4.32 14.73 -14.97
C LYS A 164 -5.24 13.52 -14.83
N LEU A 165 -6.44 13.69 -14.26
CA LEU A 165 -7.41 12.60 -14.10
C LEU A 165 -7.94 12.07 -15.44
N GLU A 166 -8.22 12.94 -16.41
CA GLU A 166 -8.66 12.55 -17.75
C GLU A 166 -7.59 11.73 -18.50
N LYS A 167 -6.31 12.09 -18.37
CA LYS A 167 -5.19 11.29 -18.89
C LYS A 167 -5.07 9.94 -18.19
N VAL A 168 -5.29 9.89 -16.88
CA VAL A 168 -5.34 8.63 -16.12
C VAL A 168 -6.48 7.74 -16.61
N PHE A 169 -7.69 8.27 -16.82
CA PHE A 169 -8.80 7.49 -17.40
C PHE A 169 -8.46 6.97 -18.80
N ALA A 170 -7.88 7.79 -19.69
CA ALA A 170 -7.48 7.35 -21.03
C ALA A 170 -6.42 6.22 -21.00
N VAL A 171 -5.45 6.29 -20.08
CA VAL A 171 -4.45 5.23 -19.88
C VAL A 171 -5.09 3.95 -19.32
N ILE A 172 -6.02 4.05 -18.37
CA ILE A 172 -6.75 2.89 -17.82
C ILE A 172 -7.59 2.24 -18.91
N ASP A 173 -8.35 3.02 -19.69
CA ASP A 173 -9.19 2.53 -20.78
C ASP A 173 -8.34 1.83 -21.86
N LYS A 174 -7.18 2.40 -22.22
CA LYS A 174 -6.20 1.75 -23.10
C LYS A 174 -5.71 0.42 -22.52
N ALA A 175 -5.17 0.43 -21.30
CA ALA A 175 -4.60 -0.75 -20.64
C ALA A 175 -5.64 -1.84 -20.31
N ALA A 176 -6.93 -1.50 -20.24
CA ALA A 176 -8.03 -2.44 -20.07
C ALA A 176 -8.47 -3.10 -21.40
N ASN A 177 -8.43 -2.35 -22.52
CA ASN A 177 -8.90 -2.82 -23.83
C ASN A 177 -7.80 -3.41 -24.74
N GLN A 178 -6.53 -3.09 -24.51
CA GLN A 178 -5.40 -3.62 -25.28
C GLN A 178 -5.36 -5.16 -25.20
N PRO A 179 -5.21 -5.92 -26.31
CA PRO A 179 -5.01 -7.36 -26.24
C PRO A 179 -3.73 -7.72 -25.48
N ILE A 180 -3.76 -8.79 -24.69
CA ILE A 180 -2.55 -9.36 -24.09
C ILE A 180 -1.88 -10.28 -25.12
N THR A 181 -0.56 -10.18 -25.25
CA THR A 181 0.31 -11.06 -26.03
C THR A 181 1.37 -11.70 -25.13
N ASP A 182 1.80 -12.92 -25.46
CA ASP A 182 2.94 -13.62 -24.85
C ASP A 182 4.25 -13.42 -25.66
N LYS A 183 4.22 -12.67 -26.77
CA LYS A 183 5.32 -12.52 -27.71
C LYS A 183 5.55 -11.06 -28.11
N LEU A 184 6.80 -10.78 -28.46
CA LEU A 184 7.21 -9.59 -29.19
C LEU A 184 7.30 -9.92 -30.68
N GLU A 185 6.48 -9.27 -31.51
CA GLU A 185 6.38 -9.58 -32.95
C GLU A 185 7.50 -8.94 -33.81
N THR A 186 8.19 -7.90 -33.31
CA THR A 186 9.20 -7.16 -34.08
C THR A 186 10.46 -6.85 -33.26
N LYS A 187 11.62 -6.75 -33.92
CA LYS A 187 12.86 -6.35 -33.25
C LYS A 187 12.76 -4.89 -32.78
N LEU A 188 13.17 -4.63 -31.55
CA LEU A 188 13.09 -3.32 -30.93
C LEU A 188 13.99 -2.28 -31.63
N PRO A 189 13.55 -1.02 -31.76
CA PRO A 189 14.35 0.05 -32.32
C PRO A 189 15.53 0.44 -31.41
N ALA A 190 16.40 1.32 -31.91
CA ALA A 190 17.41 1.97 -31.07
C ALA A 190 16.75 2.77 -29.93
N GLN A 191 17.47 2.93 -28.82
CA GLN A 191 16.96 3.56 -27.58
C GLN A 191 15.75 2.83 -26.96
N SER A 192 15.73 1.50 -27.05
CA SER A 192 14.76 0.64 -26.37
C SER A 192 15.22 0.15 -24.99
N ALA A 193 14.25 -0.21 -24.15
CA ALA A 193 14.46 -0.96 -22.92
C ALA A 193 13.48 -2.15 -22.78
N ILE A 194 13.92 -3.21 -22.11
CA ILE A 194 13.06 -4.26 -21.55
C ILE A 194 12.90 -3.93 -20.06
N ILE A 195 11.67 -3.95 -19.55
CA ILE A 195 11.36 -3.65 -18.15
C ILE A 195 10.68 -4.87 -17.55
N THR A 196 11.29 -5.50 -16.55
CA THR A 196 10.75 -6.72 -15.92
C THR A 196 10.35 -6.44 -14.48
N LEU A 197 9.06 -6.61 -14.22
CA LEU A 197 8.47 -6.44 -12.89
C LEU A 197 8.77 -7.67 -12.01
N GLY A 198 9.27 -7.43 -10.79
CA GLY A 198 9.48 -8.45 -9.77
C GLY A 198 8.19 -9.10 -9.25
N TYR A 199 8.34 -10.19 -8.51
CA TYR A 199 7.28 -10.95 -7.85
C TYR A 199 7.84 -11.48 -6.53
N ALA A 200 7.02 -11.47 -5.47
CA ALA A 200 7.45 -11.77 -4.11
C ALA A 200 8.28 -13.05 -3.99
N LEU A 201 9.40 -12.95 -3.28
CA LEU A 201 10.28 -14.08 -2.98
C LEU A 201 9.62 -15.06 -2.01
N ASN A 202 10.05 -16.32 -2.06
CA ASN A 202 9.69 -17.33 -1.07
C ASN A 202 10.29 -16.97 0.30
N PRO A 203 9.77 -17.49 1.44
CA PRO A 203 10.25 -17.12 2.78
C PRO A 203 11.75 -17.35 3.05
N ASP A 204 12.40 -18.26 2.31
CA ASP A 204 13.84 -18.55 2.35
C ASP A 204 14.68 -17.60 1.48
N GLY A 205 14.06 -16.65 0.77
CA GLY A 205 14.70 -15.78 -0.21
C GLY A 205 15.12 -16.51 -1.49
N SER A 206 14.43 -17.60 -1.86
CA SER A 206 14.47 -18.13 -3.23
C SER A 206 13.46 -17.42 -4.13
N MET A 207 13.72 -17.42 -5.43
CA MET A 207 12.78 -16.86 -6.42
C MET A 207 11.59 -17.82 -6.60
N HIS A 208 10.38 -17.29 -6.51
CA HIS A 208 9.15 -18.02 -6.82
C HIS A 208 9.05 -18.29 -8.34
N ASP A 209 8.43 -19.39 -8.76
CA ASP A 209 8.38 -19.82 -10.18
C ASP A 209 7.85 -18.73 -11.13
N ILE A 210 6.84 -17.97 -10.69
CA ILE A 210 6.28 -16.83 -11.43
C ILE A 210 7.33 -15.73 -11.71
N LEU A 211 8.33 -15.54 -10.84
CA LEU A 211 9.45 -14.64 -11.08
C LEU A 211 10.40 -15.22 -12.14
N VAL A 212 10.69 -16.52 -12.07
CA VAL A 212 11.52 -17.23 -13.04
C VAL A 212 10.90 -17.18 -14.44
N GLN A 213 9.59 -17.43 -14.58
CA GLN A 213 8.88 -17.33 -15.87
C GLN A 213 8.96 -15.93 -16.50
N ARG A 214 8.94 -14.86 -15.68
CA ARG A 214 9.17 -13.49 -16.16
C ARG A 214 10.60 -13.28 -16.62
N LEU A 215 11.58 -13.86 -15.93
CA LEU A 215 12.99 -13.81 -16.31
C LEU A 215 13.30 -14.63 -17.57
N GLU A 216 12.64 -15.77 -17.77
CA GLU A 216 12.72 -16.56 -19.00
C GLU A 216 12.17 -15.77 -20.20
N LYS A 217 11.00 -15.12 -20.06
CA LYS A 217 10.46 -14.22 -21.09
C LYS A 217 11.35 -12.97 -21.31
N THR A 218 12.03 -12.50 -20.26
CA THR A 218 13.03 -11.42 -20.36
C THR A 218 14.24 -11.86 -21.17
N LEU A 219 14.77 -13.06 -20.92
CA LEU A 219 15.91 -13.65 -21.62
C LEU A 219 15.60 -13.91 -23.10
N GLU A 220 14.40 -14.43 -23.41
CA GLU A 220 13.92 -14.61 -24.78
C GLU A 220 14.00 -13.30 -25.58
N ILE A 221 13.43 -12.22 -25.05
CA ILE A 221 13.39 -10.91 -25.71
C ILE A 221 14.78 -10.23 -25.68
N ALA A 222 15.58 -10.43 -24.65
CA ALA A 222 16.95 -9.92 -24.55
C ALA A 222 17.92 -10.56 -25.55
N ASN A 223 17.68 -11.83 -25.93
CA ASN A 223 18.44 -12.56 -26.95
C ASN A 223 18.04 -12.13 -28.37
N GLN A 224 16.75 -11.82 -28.61
CA GLN A 224 16.29 -11.18 -29.85
C GLN A 224 16.85 -9.76 -30.02
N ASN A 225 17.12 -9.07 -28.90
CA ASN A 225 17.49 -7.66 -28.83
C ASN A 225 18.81 -7.45 -28.05
N PRO A 226 19.97 -7.89 -28.59
CA PRO A 226 21.24 -7.96 -27.84
C PRO A 226 21.81 -6.61 -27.39
N ASP A 227 21.37 -5.50 -27.98
CA ASP A 227 21.84 -4.14 -27.67
C ASP A 227 20.92 -3.38 -26.70
N THR A 228 19.79 -3.98 -26.30
CA THR A 228 18.73 -3.32 -25.52
C THR A 228 19.03 -3.30 -24.02
N LEU A 229 18.77 -2.16 -23.38
CA LEU A 229 18.84 -1.98 -21.92
C LEU A 229 17.81 -2.89 -21.22
N ILE A 230 18.16 -3.46 -20.08
CA ILE A 230 17.24 -4.24 -19.24
C ILE A 230 17.10 -3.53 -17.89
N ILE A 231 15.87 -3.32 -17.44
CA ILE A 231 15.52 -2.76 -16.14
C ILE A 231 14.76 -3.86 -15.38
N VAL A 232 15.34 -4.35 -14.28
CA VAL A 232 14.65 -5.24 -13.34
C VAL A 232 14.28 -4.45 -12.08
N THR A 233 13.06 -4.59 -11.57
CA THR A 233 12.54 -3.75 -10.46
C THR A 233 11.74 -4.55 -9.45
N GLY A 234 12.19 -4.49 -8.19
CA GLY A 234 11.56 -5.10 -7.02
C GLY A 234 12.53 -5.12 -5.83
N GLY A 235 12.08 -4.59 -4.70
CA GLY A 235 12.90 -4.26 -3.53
C GLY A 235 12.27 -4.66 -2.20
N VAL A 236 11.52 -5.78 -2.15
CA VAL A 236 10.99 -6.30 -0.88
C VAL A 236 12.01 -7.28 -0.30
N PRO A 237 12.72 -6.92 0.80
CA PRO A 237 13.80 -7.76 1.31
C PRO A 237 13.24 -9.02 1.99
N GLN A 238 13.59 -10.20 1.47
CA GLN A 238 13.27 -11.50 2.06
C GLN A 238 14.54 -12.33 2.23
N ASN A 239 14.80 -12.79 3.46
CA ASN A 239 16.05 -13.44 3.86
C ASN A 239 17.32 -12.70 3.36
N ASN A 240 17.35 -11.37 3.57
CA ASN A 240 18.43 -10.45 3.17
C ASN A 240 18.71 -10.38 1.64
N LYS A 241 17.74 -10.70 0.79
CA LYS A 241 17.81 -10.59 -0.67
C LYS A 241 16.63 -9.77 -1.21
N THR A 242 16.81 -9.07 -2.33
CA THR A 242 15.74 -8.37 -3.06
C THR A 242 15.40 -9.10 -4.36
N GLU A 243 14.23 -8.84 -4.95
CA GLU A 243 13.93 -9.35 -6.29
C GLU A 243 14.94 -8.81 -7.32
N GLY A 244 15.19 -7.50 -7.34
CA GLY A 244 16.05 -6.84 -8.34
C GLY A 244 17.48 -7.38 -8.40
N ASP A 245 18.08 -7.69 -7.25
CA ASP A 245 19.40 -8.32 -7.19
C ASP A 245 19.38 -9.74 -7.77
N LEU A 246 18.43 -10.59 -7.35
CA LEU A 246 18.34 -11.97 -7.81
C LEU A 246 18.00 -12.05 -9.31
N MET A 247 17.09 -11.20 -9.77
CA MET A 247 16.74 -11.04 -11.18
C MET A 247 17.95 -10.66 -12.02
N LYS A 248 18.81 -9.74 -11.53
CA LYS A 248 20.03 -9.35 -12.22
C LYS A 248 21.05 -10.48 -12.28
N GLN A 249 21.32 -11.16 -11.16
CA GLN A 249 22.30 -12.27 -11.15
C GLN A 249 21.85 -13.42 -12.06
N TRP A 250 20.58 -13.81 -12.02
CA TRP A 250 20.05 -14.88 -12.88
C TRP A 250 20.21 -14.56 -14.37
N LEU A 251 19.98 -13.32 -14.80
CA LEU A 251 20.20 -12.92 -16.20
C LEU A 251 21.69 -12.99 -16.60
N ILE A 252 22.60 -12.63 -15.69
CA ILE A 252 24.06 -12.74 -15.90
C ILE A 252 24.49 -14.21 -15.99
N GLU A 253 23.97 -15.07 -15.13
CA GLU A 253 24.18 -16.54 -15.17
C GLU A 253 23.65 -17.18 -16.47
N LYS A 254 22.67 -16.54 -17.13
CA LYS A 254 22.16 -16.93 -18.46
C LYS A 254 22.89 -16.27 -19.63
N GLY A 255 23.98 -15.54 -19.38
CA GLY A 255 24.85 -14.97 -20.41
C GLY A 255 24.47 -13.56 -20.88
N VAL A 256 23.55 -12.88 -20.21
CA VAL A 256 23.26 -11.45 -20.48
C VAL A 256 24.37 -10.58 -19.89
N ASP A 257 24.96 -9.70 -20.69
CA ASP A 257 25.99 -8.76 -20.20
C ASP A 257 25.46 -7.89 -19.04
N ALA A 258 26.16 -7.95 -17.91
CA ALA A 258 25.89 -7.19 -16.71
C ALA A 258 25.87 -5.67 -16.93
N SER A 259 26.55 -5.16 -17.96
CA SER A 259 26.54 -3.74 -18.35
C SER A 259 25.16 -3.27 -18.82
N ARG A 260 24.36 -4.18 -19.39
CA ARG A 260 23.00 -3.93 -19.91
C ARG A 260 21.93 -3.91 -18.83
N ILE A 261 22.21 -4.40 -17.61
CA ILE A 261 21.18 -4.65 -16.59
C ILE A 261 21.22 -3.58 -15.49
N TYR A 262 20.23 -2.71 -15.47
CA TYR A 262 19.90 -1.84 -14.35
C TYR A 262 18.96 -2.59 -13.39
N SER A 263 19.31 -2.62 -12.10
CA SER A 263 18.47 -3.22 -11.05
C SER A 263 18.00 -2.13 -10.07
N ASP A 264 16.68 -2.07 -9.87
CA ASP A 264 16.04 -1.31 -8.82
C ASP A 264 15.64 -2.25 -7.67
N ASN A 265 16.34 -2.09 -6.56
CA ASN A 265 16.26 -2.92 -5.36
C ASN A 265 15.49 -2.21 -4.22
N TYR A 266 14.82 -1.09 -4.50
CA TYR A 266 14.15 -0.25 -3.49
C TYR A 266 12.62 -0.19 -3.64
N ALA A 267 12.09 -0.50 -4.82
CA ALA A 267 10.64 -0.45 -5.04
C ALA A 267 9.90 -1.62 -4.36
N ARG A 268 9.12 -1.31 -3.33
CA ARG A 268 8.36 -2.30 -2.52
C ARG A 268 6.94 -2.54 -3.05
N SER A 269 6.57 -1.87 -4.13
CA SER A 269 5.23 -1.86 -4.70
C SER A 269 5.23 -1.59 -6.20
N THR A 270 4.16 -1.98 -6.89
CA THR A 270 4.01 -1.73 -8.34
C THR A 270 3.99 -0.23 -8.68
N VAL A 271 3.58 0.63 -7.73
CA VAL A 271 3.61 2.09 -7.85
C VAL A 271 5.07 2.58 -7.82
N GLU A 272 5.86 2.17 -6.83
CA GLU A 272 7.28 2.49 -6.75
C GLU A 272 8.05 1.92 -7.95
N ASN A 273 7.74 0.71 -8.42
CA ASN A 273 8.40 0.10 -9.58
C ASN A 273 8.33 1.04 -10.80
N ALA A 274 7.17 1.67 -11.03
CA ALA A 274 6.97 2.65 -12.10
C ALA A 274 7.64 4.01 -11.80
N LEU A 275 7.48 4.53 -10.58
CA LEU A 275 8.00 5.83 -10.15
C LEU A 275 9.54 5.86 -10.03
N PHE A 276 10.20 4.73 -9.79
CA PHE A 276 11.66 4.63 -9.71
C PHE A 276 12.26 4.27 -11.08
N SER A 277 11.69 3.29 -11.79
CA SER A 277 12.17 2.90 -13.13
C SER A 277 12.10 4.03 -14.16
N ARG A 278 11.12 4.95 -14.05
CA ARG A 278 11.03 6.11 -14.96
C ARG A 278 12.28 7.00 -14.97
N TYR A 279 13.02 7.10 -13.86
CA TYR A 279 14.29 7.82 -13.82
C TYR A 279 15.38 7.10 -14.62
N SER A 280 15.41 5.77 -14.60
CA SER A 280 16.34 4.99 -15.44
C SER A 280 15.98 5.11 -16.92
N LEU A 281 14.69 5.07 -17.27
CA LEU A 281 14.21 5.33 -18.64
C LEU A 281 14.61 6.74 -19.12
N ALA A 282 14.42 7.77 -18.30
CA ALA A 282 14.80 9.15 -18.61
C ALA A 282 16.32 9.31 -18.77
N LYS A 283 17.12 8.76 -17.84
CA LYS A 283 18.60 8.80 -17.86
C LYS A 283 19.17 8.22 -19.15
N HIS A 284 18.65 7.08 -19.60
CA HIS A 284 19.10 6.41 -20.82
C HIS A 284 18.36 6.89 -22.09
N LYS A 285 17.53 7.94 -22.00
CA LYS A 285 16.79 8.58 -23.09
C LYS A 285 15.89 7.61 -23.88
N ILE A 286 15.32 6.62 -23.19
CA ILE A 286 14.54 5.53 -23.80
C ILE A 286 13.31 6.08 -24.52
N LYS A 287 13.04 5.55 -25.73
CA LYS A 287 11.90 5.94 -26.58
C LYS A 287 10.89 4.82 -26.81
N HIS A 288 11.29 3.57 -26.63
CA HIS A 288 10.37 2.43 -26.68
C HIS A 288 10.68 1.46 -25.53
N ALA A 289 9.66 0.92 -24.87
CA ALA A 289 9.84 -0.04 -23.79
C ALA A 289 8.92 -1.25 -23.93
N VAL A 290 9.45 -2.45 -23.69
CA VAL A 290 8.65 -3.66 -23.50
C VAL A 290 8.53 -3.96 -22.02
N LEU A 291 7.30 -3.93 -21.51
CA LEU A 291 7.01 -4.25 -20.11
C LEU A 291 6.63 -5.73 -19.95
N ILE A 292 7.38 -6.45 -19.10
CA ILE A 292 7.24 -7.88 -18.82
C ILE A 292 6.71 -8.08 -17.40
N SER A 293 5.64 -8.89 -17.30
CA SER A 293 4.94 -9.25 -16.07
C SER A 293 4.13 -10.52 -16.30
N SER A 294 3.61 -11.13 -15.22
CA SER A 294 2.51 -12.09 -15.34
C SER A 294 1.34 -11.49 -16.11
N GLY A 295 0.69 -12.27 -16.96
CA GLY A 295 -0.46 -11.86 -17.77
C GLY A 295 -1.60 -11.26 -16.94
N SER A 296 -1.93 -11.84 -15.79
CA SER A 296 -2.95 -11.28 -14.87
C SER A 296 -2.60 -9.91 -14.30
N HIS A 297 -1.35 -9.46 -14.45
CA HIS A 297 -0.81 -8.25 -13.83
C HIS A 297 -0.25 -7.23 -14.84
N VAL A 298 0.00 -7.62 -16.10
CA VAL A 298 0.70 -6.77 -17.08
C VAL A 298 -0.08 -5.47 -17.41
N ARG A 299 -1.42 -5.53 -17.45
CA ARG A 299 -2.30 -4.34 -17.61
C ARG A 299 -2.08 -3.29 -16.53
N ARG A 300 -1.95 -3.72 -15.27
CA ARG A 300 -1.66 -2.85 -14.12
C ARG A 300 -0.26 -2.25 -14.23
N GLY A 301 0.73 -3.07 -14.56
CA GLY A 301 2.08 -2.57 -14.86
C GLY A 301 2.07 -1.47 -15.92
N GLN A 302 1.42 -1.72 -17.07
CA GLN A 302 1.34 -0.79 -18.19
C GLN A 302 0.75 0.55 -17.76
N ALA A 303 -0.42 0.53 -17.12
CA ALA A 303 -1.10 1.74 -16.68
C ALA A 303 -0.22 2.60 -15.77
N LEU A 304 0.45 2.00 -14.78
CA LEU A 304 1.29 2.77 -13.85
C LEU A 304 2.54 3.33 -14.54
N PHE A 305 3.17 2.60 -15.46
CA PHE A 305 4.33 3.11 -16.22
C PHE A 305 3.94 4.24 -17.20
N GLU A 306 2.77 4.15 -17.86
CA GLU A 306 2.26 5.21 -18.74
C GLU A 306 1.80 6.46 -17.96
N ILE A 307 1.36 6.33 -16.70
CA ILE A 307 1.06 7.49 -15.84
C ILE A 307 2.36 8.10 -15.28
N ALA A 308 3.22 7.27 -14.68
CA ALA A 308 4.45 7.73 -14.03
C ALA A 308 5.37 8.50 -14.99
N THR A 309 5.47 8.06 -16.26
CA THR A 309 6.37 8.69 -17.23
C THR A 309 5.88 10.04 -17.77
N GLN A 310 4.59 10.39 -17.60
CA GLN A 310 4.06 11.72 -17.98
C GLN A 310 4.63 12.86 -17.12
N GLU A 311 4.89 12.60 -15.84
CA GLU A 311 5.41 13.60 -14.89
C GLU A 311 6.89 13.91 -15.13
N SER A 312 7.74 12.87 -15.10
CA SER A 312 9.20 13.02 -15.31
C SER A 312 9.86 11.71 -15.78
N GLY A 313 9.25 11.08 -16.78
CA GLY A 313 9.89 10.08 -17.64
C GLY A 313 10.23 10.63 -19.04
N PRO A 314 10.59 9.77 -20.00
CA PRO A 314 10.84 10.19 -21.38
C PRO A 314 9.54 10.63 -22.07
N GLN A 315 9.50 11.88 -22.54
CA GLN A 315 8.37 12.38 -23.33
C GLN A 315 8.27 11.61 -24.67
N GLY A 316 7.05 11.16 -24.99
CA GLY A 316 6.77 10.33 -26.17
C GLY A 316 7.28 8.88 -26.08
N LEU A 317 7.45 8.33 -24.87
CA LEU A 317 7.73 6.91 -24.67
C LEU A 317 6.54 6.06 -25.16
N VAL A 318 6.82 5.15 -26.10
CA VAL A 318 5.88 4.06 -26.44
C VAL A 318 6.13 2.89 -25.50
N ILE A 319 5.06 2.27 -24.99
CA ILE A 319 5.13 1.07 -24.14
C ILE A 319 4.34 -0.06 -24.80
N GLU A 320 5.03 -1.13 -25.14
CA GLU A 320 4.48 -2.43 -25.49
C GLU A 320 4.50 -3.36 -24.26
N THR A 321 3.69 -4.41 -24.28
CA THR A 321 3.49 -5.32 -23.14
C THR A 321 3.64 -6.77 -23.59
N VAL A 322 4.46 -7.55 -22.89
CA VAL A 322 4.56 -9.00 -23.13
C VAL A 322 4.36 -9.78 -21.83
N ALA A 323 3.41 -10.70 -21.84
CA ALA A 323 3.07 -11.52 -20.68
C ALA A 323 3.98 -12.75 -20.54
N ALA A 324 4.45 -12.99 -19.32
CA ALA A 324 4.69 -14.36 -18.84
C ALA A 324 3.32 -14.97 -18.49
N LEU A 325 3.00 -16.13 -19.05
CA LEU A 325 1.65 -16.71 -18.95
C LEU A 325 1.46 -17.46 -17.63
N ASP A 326 0.90 -16.77 -16.64
CA ASP A 326 0.43 -17.35 -15.37
C ASP A 326 -0.93 -18.06 -15.51
N LYS A 327 -1.60 -17.88 -16.66
CA LYS A 327 -2.89 -18.50 -17.05
C LYS A 327 -2.94 -18.66 -18.58
N PRO A 328 -3.85 -19.48 -19.13
CA PRO A 328 -4.13 -19.54 -20.56
C PRO A 328 -4.46 -18.15 -21.16
N LEU A 329 -3.92 -17.87 -22.35
CA LEU A 329 -3.95 -16.55 -22.98
C LEU A 329 -5.37 -16.06 -23.32
N ASP A 330 -6.29 -16.96 -23.60
CA ASP A 330 -7.72 -16.69 -23.85
C ASP A 330 -8.44 -16.18 -22.59
N GLN A 331 -8.11 -16.74 -21.43
CA GLN A 331 -8.66 -16.32 -20.13
C GLN A 331 -8.15 -14.93 -19.73
N LEU A 332 -6.91 -14.61 -20.09
CA LEU A 332 -6.25 -13.34 -19.78
C LEU A 332 -6.81 -12.15 -20.58
N GLN A 333 -7.46 -12.36 -21.73
CA GLN A 333 -8.05 -11.27 -22.49
C GLN A 333 -9.19 -10.57 -21.73
N LYS A 334 -9.89 -11.29 -20.84
CA LYS A 334 -11.01 -10.76 -20.04
C LYS A 334 -10.50 -10.17 -18.73
N ILE A 335 -10.52 -8.84 -18.64
CA ILE A 335 -10.28 -8.12 -17.38
C ILE A 335 -11.41 -8.38 -16.37
N THR A 336 -11.09 -8.61 -15.09
CA THR A 336 -12.09 -8.72 -14.02
C THR A 336 -12.25 -7.39 -13.27
N GLU A 337 -13.38 -7.21 -12.58
CA GLU A 337 -13.60 -6.05 -11.69
C GLU A 337 -12.48 -5.90 -10.65
N LYS A 338 -11.94 -7.01 -10.13
CA LYS A 338 -10.83 -7.01 -9.18
C LYS A 338 -9.52 -6.49 -9.79
N ASP A 339 -9.25 -6.84 -11.05
CA ASP A 339 -8.06 -6.36 -11.75
C ASP A 339 -8.20 -4.85 -12.05
N LEU A 340 -9.38 -4.45 -12.52
CA LEU A 340 -9.71 -3.04 -12.80
C LEU A 340 -9.68 -2.18 -11.54
N LEU A 341 -10.15 -2.69 -10.39
CA LEU A 341 -10.06 -2.03 -9.08
C LEU A 341 -8.61 -1.77 -8.69
N GLY A 342 -7.73 -2.76 -8.87
CA GLY A 342 -6.29 -2.63 -8.63
C GLY A 342 -5.62 -1.63 -9.57
N ILE A 343 -6.05 -1.59 -10.84
CA ILE A 343 -5.59 -0.61 -11.84
C ILE A 343 -6.00 0.80 -11.43
N TYR A 344 -7.29 1.06 -11.16
CA TYR A 344 -7.79 2.39 -10.76
C TYR A 344 -7.08 2.88 -9.49
N ARG A 345 -7.07 2.05 -8.43
CA ARG A 345 -6.49 2.40 -7.13
C ARG A 345 -5.05 2.86 -7.24
N ASP A 346 -4.22 2.06 -7.91
CA ASP A 346 -2.79 2.34 -7.96
C ASP A 346 -2.45 3.39 -9.02
N SER A 347 -3.31 3.60 -10.03
CA SER A 347 -3.22 4.74 -10.95
C SER A 347 -3.41 6.07 -10.23
N LEU A 348 -4.37 6.13 -9.29
CA LEU A 348 -4.56 7.29 -8.41
C LEU A 348 -3.32 7.52 -7.51
N LYS A 349 -2.72 6.46 -6.97
CA LYS A 349 -1.44 6.57 -6.24
C LYS A 349 -0.31 7.09 -7.11
N THR A 350 -0.16 6.58 -8.33
CA THR A 350 0.88 7.00 -9.28
C THR A 350 0.73 8.45 -9.77
N MET A 351 -0.48 9.01 -9.81
CA MET A 351 -0.70 10.45 -10.08
C MET A 351 -0.54 11.36 -8.84
N GLY A 352 -0.10 10.83 -7.69
CA GLY A 352 0.21 11.61 -6.49
C GLY A 352 -0.87 11.62 -5.39
N LEU A 353 -1.83 10.70 -5.39
CA LEU A 353 -2.85 10.57 -4.34
C LEU A 353 -2.52 9.38 -3.41
N PRO A 354 -1.81 9.58 -2.27
CA PRO A 354 -1.43 8.50 -1.37
C PRO A 354 -2.64 7.81 -0.72
N MET A 355 -2.45 6.57 -0.24
CA MET A 355 -3.49 5.81 0.46
C MET A 355 -3.77 6.42 1.85
N PHE A 356 -2.73 6.77 2.59
CA PHE A 356 -2.85 7.47 3.86
C PHE A 356 -2.04 8.77 3.84
N ASN A 357 -2.58 9.81 4.48
CA ASN A 357 -1.94 11.11 4.66
C ASN A 357 -2.62 11.83 5.84
N CYS A 358 -2.55 11.21 7.01
CA CYS A 358 -3.26 11.60 8.23
C CYS A 358 -2.31 11.63 9.44
N GLY A 359 -1.20 12.36 9.28
CA GLY A 359 -0.14 12.50 10.28
C GLY A 359 0.81 11.29 10.27
N PRO A 360 1.00 10.57 11.40
CA PRO A 360 1.92 9.43 11.45
C PRO A 360 1.46 8.24 10.58
N LEU A 361 0.17 8.19 10.22
CA LEU A 361 -0.35 7.28 9.20
C LEU A 361 -0.23 7.95 7.82
N GLN A 362 0.92 7.75 7.18
CA GLN A 362 1.26 8.21 5.84
C GLN A 362 1.94 7.06 5.05
N ASP A 363 1.79 7.09 3.72
CA ASP A 363 2.51 6.21 2.77
C ASP A 363 3.98 6.58 2.54
#